data_AF-A0A8T6V4M2-F1
#
_entry.id   AF-A0A8T6V4M2-F1
#
_cell.length_a   1.000
_cell.length_b   1.000
_cell.length_c   1.000
_cell.angle_alpha   90.00
_cell.angle_beta   90.00
_cell.angle_gamma   90.00
#
_symmetry.space_group_name_H-M   'P 1'
#
loop_
_entity.id
_entity.type
_entity.pdbx_description
1 polymer ?
#
loop_
_entity_poly.entity_id
_entity_poly.type
_entity_poly.pdbx_seq_one_letter_code
_entity_poly.pdbx_strand_id
1 'polypeptide(L)'
;SFTEKKISEVFQTFRDIVGIQCNSVREIDDLEKVDMVFSCLPHGTSSHFAKLFLEKGAKFIDFSADLRFNNSKLGRKAVYGLPELFRNKIKKTSLAANPGCYATAAILGLAPLLKHKFIELDSINIDAKAGISGGGRAPVGDRQFSEVNDTISVNSISDHNQKAEIEEQMKVRYKTEPKLVLTAYNVNVDRGILTTISAKLNISFTKDQLLSKYRGFYK
;
A
#
# COMPACT_ATOMS: atom_id res chain seq x y z
N SER A 1 8.93 -16.12 -18.05
CA SER A 1 9.64 -16.06 -16.75
C SER A 1 10.97 -15.34 -16.93
N PHE A 2 11.54 -14.79 -15.86
CA PHE A 2 12.92 -14.27 -15.85
C PHE A 2 13.87 -15.16 -15.03
N THR A 3 13.44 -16.37 -14.64
CA THR A 3 14.30 -17.38 -14.00
C THR A 3 15.59 -17.55 -14.80
N GLU A 4 16.70 -17.77 -14.11
CA GLU A 4 18.07 -17.93 -14.64
C GLU A 4 18.72 -16.65 -15.19
N LYS A 5 17.96 -15.57 -15.37
CA LYS A 5 18.54 -14.27 -15.76
C LYS A 5 19.08 -13.52 -14.56
N LYS A 6 20.15 -12.74 -14.76
CA LYS A 6 20.59 -11.77 -13.75
C LYS A 6 19.58 -10.62 -13.63
N ILE A 7 19.42 -10.08 -12.44
CA ILE A 7 18.56 -8.89 -12.22
C ILE A 7 18.97 -7.74 -13.17
N SER A 8 20.27 -7.53 -13.36
CA SER A 8 20.82 -6.52 -14.27
C SER A 8 20.49 -6.73 -15.75
N GLU A 9 20.24 -7.97 -16.19
CA GLU A 9 19.82 -8.27 -17.57
C GLU A 9 18.36 -7.89 -17.80
N VAL A 10 17.55 -7.98 -16.75
CA VAL A 10 16.11 -7.64 -16.77
C VAL A 10 15.89 -6.15 -16.54
N PHE A 11 16.75 -5.52 -15.72
CA PHE A 11 16.69 -4.13 -15.30
C PHE A 11 18.08 -3.50 -15.46
N GLN A 12 18.32 -2.89 -16.62
CA GLN A 12 19.65 -2.37 -16.99
C GLN A 12 20.17 -1.28 -16.03
N THR A 13 19.28 -0.60 -15.30
CA THR A 13 19.65 0.37 -14.25
C THR A 13 20.49 -0.25 -13.14
N PHE A 14 20.47 -1.58 -12.96
CA PHE A 14 21.28 -2.29 -11.97
C PHE A 14 22.54 -2.94 -12.56
N ARG A 15 22.92 -2.60 -13.79
CA ARG A 15 24.19 -3.05 -14.38
C ARG A 15 25.35 -2.65 -13.47
N ASP A 16 26.26 -3.60 -13.24
CA ASP A 16 27.43 -3.45 -12.37
C ASP A 16 27.13 -3.14 -10.88
N ILE A 17 25.85 -3.16 -10.47
CA ILE A 17 25.40 -2.97 -9.08
C ILE A 17 24.86 -4.28 -8.49
N VAL A 18 23.99 -4.98 -9.24
CA VAL A 18 23.32 -6.20 -8.77
C VAL A 18 23.57 -7.35 -9.72
N GLY A 19 24.50 -8.24 -9.34
CA GLY A 19 24.84 -9.47 -10.07
C GLY A 19 24.02 -10.70 -9.70
N ILE A 20 22.95 -10.55 -8.91
CA ILE A 20 22.14 -11.66 -8.39
C ILE A 20 21.31 -12.28 -9.52
N GLN A 21 21.26 -13.61 -9.56
CA GLN A 21 20.42 -14.39 -10.48
C GLN A 21 19.00 -14.55 -9.92
N CYS A 22 18.01 -14.44 -10.81
CA CYS A 22 16.62 -14.75 -10.49
C CYS A 22 16.43 -16.27 -10.42
N ASN A 23 16.16 -16.80 -9.23
CA ASN A 23 15.89 -18.23 -9.04
C ASN A 23 14.41 -18.48 -8.76
N SER A 24 13.93 -19.67 -9.08
CA SER A 24 12.58 -20.07 -8.70
C SER A 24 12.50 -20.24 -7.19
N VAL A 25 11.41 -19.80 -6.57
CA VAL A 25 11.16 -20.08 -5.14
C VAL A 25 11.10 -21.59 -4.85
N ARG A 26 10.80 -22.41 -5.87
CA ARG A 26 10.76 -23.87 -5.78
C ARG A 26 12.15 -24.52 -5.72
N GLU A 27 13.19 -23.78 -6.08
CA GLU A 27 14.59 -24.22 -6.12
C GLU A 27 15.38 -23.74 -4.88
N ILE A 28 14.70 -23.14 -3.90
CA ILE A 28 15.34 -22.69 -2.67
C ILE A 28 15.31 -23.86 -1.68
N ASP A 29 16.43 -24.59 -1.59
CA ASP A 29 16.57 -25.74 -0.68
C ASP A 29 16.71 -25.30 0.79
N ASP A 30 17.45 -24.21 1.03
CA ASP A 30 17.81 -23.75 2.38
C ASP A 30 16.87 -22.63 2.89
N LEU A 31 15.56 -22.89 2.93
CA LEU A 31 14.57 -21.89 3.41
C LEU A 31 14.85 -21.39 4.85
N GLU A 32 15.52 -22.21 5.66
CA GLU A 32 15.89 -21.89 7.06
C GLU A 32 17.02 -20.86 7.17
N LYS A 33 17.78 -20.64 6.09
CA LYS A 33 18.82 -19.60 6.03
C LYS A 33 18.26 -18.21 5.69
N VAL A 34 16.96 -18.10 5.45
CA VAL A 34 16.32 -16.84 5.05
C VAL A 34 15.85 -16.08 6.28
N ASP A 35 16.48 -14.95 6.57
CA ASP A 35 16.08 -14.09 7.70
C ASP A 35 14.81 -13.28 7.41
N MET A 36 14.62 -12.86 6.15
CA MET A 36 13.55 -11.97 5.73
C MET A 36 13.13 -12.17 4.29
N VAL A 37 11.82 -12.11 4.03
CA VAL A 37 11.20 -12.21 2.71
C VAL A 37 10.40 -10.94 2.39
N PHE A 38 10.62 -10.40 1.20
CA PHE A 38 9.79 -9.36 0.59
C PHE A 38 8.97 -10.00 -0.53
N SER A 39 7.67 -10.19 -0.30
CA SER A 39 6.78 -10.82 -1.28
C SER A 39 6.12 -9.76 -2.15
N CYS A 40 6.52 -9.74 -3.43
CA CYS A 40 5.97 -8.85 -4.47
C CYS A 40 5.08 -9.64 -5.45
N LEU A 41 4.34 -10.62 -4.94
CA LEU A 41 3.51 -11.52 -5.74
C LEU A 41 2.12 -10.91 -6.04
N PRO A 42 1.44 -11.39 -7.11
CA PRO A 42 0.03 -11.07 -7.33
C PRO A 42 -0.86 -11.48 -6.16
N HIS A 43 -2.05 -10.85 -6.09
CA HIS A 43 -3.07 -11.18 -5.11
C HIS A 43 -3.45 -12.67 -5.14
N GLY A 44 -3.68 -13.26 -3.98
CA GLY A 44 -4.08 -14.64 -3.76
C GLY A 44 -2.92 -15.63 -3.59
N THR A 45 -1.68 -15.22 -3.84
CA THR A 45 -0.52 -16.13 -3.84
C THR A 45 0.35 -15.99 -2.59
N SER A 46 0.37 -14.80 -1.97
CA SER A 46 1.36 -14.45 -0.94
C SER A 46 1.13 -15.20 0.37
N SER A 47 -0.13 -15.47 0.72
CA SER A 47 -0.50 -16.18 1.96
C SER A 47 0.13 -17.57 2.10
N HIS A 48 0.29 -18.29 0.99
CA HIS A 48 0.92 -19.63 0.99
C HIS A 48 2.39 -19.54 1.39
N PHE A 49 3.15 -18.65 0.74
CA PHE A 49 4.56 -18.44 1.03
C PHE A 49 4.80 -17.82 2.40
N ALA A 50 3.93 -16.91 2.83
CA ALA A 50 3.99 -16.34 4.17
C ALA A 50 3.96 -17.44 5.24
N LYS A 51 3.05 -18.41 5.13
CA LYS A 51 3.00 -19.54 6.05
C LYS A 51 4.31 -20.35 6.05
N LEU A 52 4.78 -20.72 4.86
CA LEU A 52 6.00 -21.53 4.68
C LEU A 52 7.23 -20.88 5.33
N PHE A 53 7.50 -19.61 5.02
CA PHE A 53 8.68 -18.91 5.51
C PHE A 53 8.59 -18.56 7.01
N LEU A 54 7.40 -18.24 7.51
CA LEU A 54 7.20 -18.02 8.95
C LEU A 54 7.45 -19.29 9.77
N GLU A 55 7.04 -20.46 9.26
CA GLU A 55 7.31 -21.76 9.90
C GLU A 55 8.81 -22.09 9.96
N LYS A 56 9.60 -21.52 9.03
CA LYS A 56 11.07 -21.62 9.01
C LYS A 56 11.79 -20.52 9.79
N GLY A 57 11.06 -19.65 10.49
CA GLY A 57 11.61 -18.61 11.37
C GLY A 57 11.90 -17.26 10.70
N ALA A 58 11.68 -17.14 9.38
CA ALA A 58 11.90 -15.91 8.64
C ALA A 58 10.87 -14.82 9.01
N LYS A 59 11.25 -13.56 8.87
CA LYS A 59 10.29 -12.43 8.81
C LYS A 59 9.72 -12.31 7.40
N PHE A 60 8.50 -11.81 7.28
CA PHE A 60 7.79 -11.73 6.01
C PHE A 60 7.09 -10.38 5.85
N ILE A 61 7.32 -9.71 4.71
CA ILE A 61 6.68 -8.47 4.32
C ILE A 61 5.93 -8.71 3.00
N ASP A 62 4.61 -8.65 3.05
CA ASP A 62 3.73 -8.85 1.90
C ASP A 62 3.37 -7.51 1.23
N PHE A 63 3.72 -7.33 -0.05
CA PHE A 63 3.32 -6.15 -0.84
C PHE A 63 1.98 -6.32 -1.55
N SER A 64 1.41 -7.54 -1.54
CA SER A 64 0.07 -7.79 -2.06
C SER A 64 -1.02 -7.30 -1.10
N ALA A 65 -2.29 -7.51 -1.45
CA ALA A 65 -3.44 -7.19 -0.59
C ALA A 65 -3.85 -8.35 0.34
N ASP A 66 -3.25 -9.53 0.20
CA ASP A 66 -3.71 -10.79 0.84
C ASP A 66 -3.81 -10.68 2.36
N LEU A 67 -2.86 -9.98 2.97
CA LEU A 67 -2.70 -9.93 4.42
C LEU A 67 -3.05 -8.58 5.02
N ARG A 68 -3.58 -7.64 4.22
CA ARG A 68 -3.97 -6.31 4.69
C ARG A 68 -5.24 -6.31 5.53
N PHE A 69 -6.09 -7.33 5.35
CA PHE A 69 -7.41 -7.42 5.98
C PHE A 69 -7.44 -8.49 7.10
N ASN A 70 -8.26 -8.28 8.11
CA ASN A 70 -8.44 -9.17 9.27
C ASN A 70 -9.43 -10.32 9.02
N ASN A 71 -9.75 -10.62 7.75
CA ASN A 71 -10.71 -11.65 7.37
C ASN A 71 -10.14 -13.07 7.44
N SER A 72 -8.81 -13.23 7.32
CA SER A 72 -8.14 -14.53 7.36
C SER A 72 -7.39 -14.76 8.69
N LYS A 73 -7.09 -16.02 9.02
CA LYS A 73 -6.29 -16.34 10.22
C LYS A 73 -4.90 -15.71 10.15
N LEU A 74 -4.30 -15.65 8.96
CA LEU A 74 -2.97 -15.06 8.76
C LEU A 74 -3.03 -13.54 8.72
N GLY A 75 -4.05 -12.96 8.07
CA GLY A 75 -4.30 -11.51 8.05
C GLY A 75 -4.49 -10.93 9.46
N ARG A 76 -5.23 -11.63 10.34
CA ARG A 76 -5.36 -11.23 11.76
C ARG A 76 -4.04 -11.21 12.55
N LYS A 77 -3.02 -11.94 12.09
CA LYS A 77 -1.67 -11.93 12.69
C LYS A 77 -0.78 -10.87 12.06
N ALA A 78 -1.03 -10.49 10.81
CA ALA A 78 -0.24 -9.50 10.10
C ALA A 78 -0.41 -8.12 10.74
N VAL A 79 0.68 -7.36 10.81
CA VAL A 79 0.63 -5.96 11.20
C VAL A 79 0.63 -5.10 9.94
N TYR A 80 -0.34 -4.18 9.84
CA TYR A 80 -0.38 -3.21 8.75
C TYR A 80 0.86 -2.32 8.78
N GLY A 81 1.60 -2.33 7.67
CA GLY A 81 2.96 -1.79 7.55
C GLY A 81 3.03 -0.28 7.34
N LEU A 82 2.26 0.50 8.11
CA LEU A 82 2.32 1.97 8.07
C LEU A 82 2.96 2.51 9.37
N PRO A 83 4.28 2.77 9.41
CA PRO A 83 5.01 3.06 10.64
C PRO A 83 4.50 4.27 11.41
N GLU A 84 4.04 5.32 10.74
CA GLU A 84 3.47 6.53 11.35
C GLU A 84 2.34 6.17 12.33
N LEU A 85 1.57 5.11 12.04
CA LEU A 85 0.43 4.69 12.85
C LEU A 85 0.68 3.42 13.66
N PHE A 86 1.57 2.53 13.21
CA PHE A 86 1.73 1.18 13.72
C PHE A 86 3.17 0.79 14.12
N ARG A 87 4.13 1.74 14.17
CA ARG A 87 5.56 1.50 14.50
C ARG A 87 5.80 0.53 15.66
N ASN A 88 5.08 0.68 16.77
CA ASN A 88 5.25 -0.17 17.95
C ASN A 88 4.82 -1.63 17.72
N LYS A 89 3.81 -1.86 16.88
CA LYS A 89 3.39 -3.21 16.49
C LYS A 89 4.36 -3.80 15.48
N ILE A 90 4.82 -3.00 14.51
CA ILE A 90 5.78 -3.42 13.48
C ILE A 90 7.09 -3.90 14.11
N LYS A 91 7.59 -3.23 15.16
CA LYS A 91 8.81 -3.66 15.88
C LYS A 91 8.73 -5.09 16.45
N LYS A 92 7.52 -5.59 16.73
CA LYS A 92 7.28 -6.86 17.41
C LYS A 92 6.76 -7.96 16.48
N THR A 93 6.53 -7.65 15.20
CA THR A 93 5.93 -8.61 14.26
C THR A 93 7.01 -9.35 13.47
N SER A 94 6.71 -10.60 13.13
CA SER A 94 7.40 -11.33 12.06
C SER A 94 6.63 -11.28 10.74
N LEU A 95 5.41 -10.74 10.74
CA LEU A 95 4.56 -10.63 9.55
C LEU A 95 4.01 -9.22 9.40
N ALA A 96 4.38 -8.54 8.33
CA ALA A 96 3.86 -7.23 7.97
C ALA A 96 3.14 -7.28 6.63
N ALA A 97 1.99 -6.60 6.55
CA ALA A 97 1.27 -6.37 5.30
C ALA A 97 1.54 -4.94 4.85
N ASN A 98 2.32 -4.75 3.79
CA ASN A 98 2.65 -3.45 3.28
C ASN A 98 1.39 -2.76 2.72
N PRO A 99 1.15 -1.49 3.06
CA PRO A 99 0.01 -0.71 2.59
C PRO A 99 -0.11 -0.62 1.06
N GLY A 100 -1.34 -0.45 0.59
CA GLY A 100 -1.62 0.07 -0.74
C GLY A 100 -1.17 1.53 -0.87
N CYS A 101 -0.81 1.93 -2.10
CA CYS A 101 -0.25 3.24 -2.37
C CYS A 101 -1.25 4.40 -2.19
N TYR A 102 -2.49 4.27 -2.69
CA TYR A 102 -3.57 5.22 -2.44
C TYR A 102 -4.01 5.19 -0.97
N ALA A 103 -4.08 4.00 -0.38
CA ALA A 103 -4.42 3.83 1.03
C ALA A 103 -3.42 4.58 1.92
N THR A 104 -2.12 4.49 1.62
CA THR A 104 -1.07 5.23 2.34
C THR A 104 -1.33 6.74 2.33
N ALA A 105 -1.52 7.33 1.15
CA ALA A 105 -1.73 8.77 1.01
C ALA A 105 -3.03 9.22 1.71
N ALA A 106 -4.13 8.50 1.49
CA ALA A 106 -5.42 8.79 2.10
C ALA A 106 -5.40 8.66 3.63
N ILE A 107 -4.85 7.57 4.15
CA ILE A 107 -4.76 7.29 5.58
C ILE A 107 -3.92 8.36 6.28
N LEU A 108 -2.78 8.75 5.71
CA LEU A 108 -1.96 9.82 6.28
C LEU A 108 -2.70 11.18 6.24
N GLY A 109 -3.43 11.48 5.18
CA GLY A 109 -4.26 12.70 5.14
C GLY A 109 -5.37 12.72 6.20
N LEU A 110 -6.02 11.57 6.44
CA LEU A 110 -7.19 11.44 7.33
C LEU A 110 -6.83 11.20 8.80
N ALA A 111 -5.67 10.61 9.09
CA ALA A 111 -5.32 10.11 10.41
C ALA A 111 -5.45 11.14 11.55
N PRO A 112 -4.98 12.39 11.41
CA PRO A 112 -5.17 13.40 12.45
C PRO A 112 -6.64 13.75 12.68
N LEU A 113 -7.43 13.86 11.60
CA LEU A 113 -8.85 14.21 11.66
C LEU A 113 -9.67 13.12 12.34
N LEU A 114 -9.39 11.85 12.00
CA LEU A 114 -10.09 10.70 12.57
C LEU A 114 -9.69 10.45 14.03
N LYS A 115 -8.40 10.57 14.37
CA LYS A 115 -7.93 10.45 15.77
C LYS A 115 -8.66 11.40 16.71
N HIS A 116 -8.90 12.63 16.24
CA HIS A 116 -9.53 13.67 17.03
C HIS A 116 -11.04 13.81 16.79
N LYS A 117 -11.62 12.98 15.91
CA LYS A 117 -13.05 13.01 15.54
C LYS A 117 -13.52 14.37 15.03
N PHE A 118 -12.74 15.01 14.15
CA PHE A 118 -13.02 16.37 13.64
C PHE A 118 -13.86 16.43 12.36
N ILE A 119 -14.21 15.29 11.77
CA ILE A 119 -14.95 15.21 10.51
C ILE A 119 -16.17 14.30 10.62
N GLU A 120 -17.17 14.58 9.80
CA GLU A 120 -18.32 13.69 9.57
C GLU A 120 -17.86 12.46 8.78
N LEU A 121 -18.13 11.27 9.33
CA LEU A 121 -17.55 10.01 8.85
C LEU A 121 -18.07 9.56 7.48
N ASP A 122 -19.19 10.10 7.01
CA ASP A 122 -19.85 9.80 5.74
C ASP A 122 -19.66 10.90 4.68
N SER A 123 -18.83 11.91 4.97
CA SER A 123 -18.58 13.06 4.09
C SER A 123 -17.26 12.99 3.30
N ILE A 124 -16.52 11.88 3.41
CA ILE A 124 -15.15 11.78 2.93
C ILE A 124 -15.13 11.46 1.43
N ASN A 125 -14.64 12.41 0.64
CA ASN A 125 -14.36 12.21 -0.78
C ASN A 125 -12.85 12.32 -1.02
N ILE A 126 -12.30 11.32 -1.69
CA ILE A 126 -10.90 11.19 -2.03
C ILE A 126 -10.77 11.20 -3.54
N ASP A 127 -10.12 12.23 -4.06
CA ASP A 127 -9.66 12.29 -5.43
C ASP A 127 -8.15 12.04 -5.43
N ALA A 128 -7.72 10.93 -6.04
CA ALA A 128 -6.32 10.54 -6.08
C ALA A 128 -5.80 10.41 -7.51
N LYS A 129 -4.70 11.09 -7.81
CA LYS A 129 -4.03 11.08 -9.10
C LYS A 129 -2.68 10.39 -8.95
N ALA A 130 -2.42 9.34 -9.71
CA ALA A 130 -1.18 8.56 -9.64
C ALA A 130 -0.49 8.44 -10.99
N GLY A 131 0.84 8.37 -10.95
CA GLY A 131 1.65 8.02 -12.11
C GLY A 131 1.46 6.56 -12.55
N ILE A 132 1.80 6.28 -13.81
CA ILE A 132 1.48 5.01 -14.48
C ILE A 132 2.17 3.79 -13.84
N SER A 133 3.31 3.98 -13.15
CA SER A 133 4.02 2.87 -12.48
C SER A 133 3.19 2.15 -11.40
N GLY A 134 2.14 2.78 -10.86
CA GLY A 134 1.21 2.14 -9.92
C GLY A 134 0.46 0.94 -10.51
N GLY A 135 0.32 0.89 -11.84
CA GLY A 135 -0.26 -0.26 -12.56
C GLY A 135 0.66 -1.49 -12.60
N GLY A 136 1.94 -1.34 -12.24
CA GLY A 136 2.95 -2.38 -12.36
C GLY A 136 3.52 -2.50 -13.77
N ARG A 137 4.38 -3.51 -13.97
CA ARG A 137 5.21 -3.66 -15.18
C ARG A 137 4.58 -4.48 -16.30
N ALA A 138 3.50 -5.22 -16.03
CA ALA A 138 2.90 -6.09 -17.03
C ALA A 138 2.41 -5.26 -18.24
N PRO A 139 2.69 -5.71 -19.48
CA PRO A 139 2.21 -5.03 -20.67
C PRO A 139 0.69 -5.19 -20.75
N VAL A 140 -0.03 -4.07 -20.63
CA VAL A 140 -1.49 -4.01 -20.78
C VAL A 140 -1.78 -2.89 -21.77
N GLY A 141 -2.73 -3.13 -22.68
CA GLY A 141 -2.99 -2.26 -23.82
C GLY A 141 -3.24 -0.80 -23.42
N ASP A 142 -4.11 -0.59 -22.44
CA ASP A 142 -4.51 0.71 -21.88
C ASP A 142 -3.39 1.47 -21.12
N ARG A 143 -2.20 0.86 -20.99
CA ARG A 143 -1.02 1.46 -20.33
C ARG A 143 0.18 1.56 -21.24
N GLN A 144 0.01 1.31 -22.54
CA GLN A 144 1.07 1.58 -23.51
C GLN A 144 1.33 3.08 -23.58
N PHE A 145 2.56 3.46 -23.93
CA PHE A 145 2.98 4.86 -24.00
C PHE A 145 2.03 5.70 -24.85
N SER A 146 1.58 5.20 -26.01
CA SER A 146 0.65 5.91 -26.90
C SER A 146 -0.73 6.16 -26.28
N GLU A 147 -1.19 5.31 -25.37
CA GLU A 147 -2.50 5.43 -24.71
C GLU A 147 -2.48 6.39 -23.53
N VAL A 148 -1.33 6.50 -22.85
CA VAL A 148 -1.19 7.30 -21.61
C VAL A 148 -0.54 8.64 -21.85
N ASN A 149 0.21 8.82 -22.95
CA ASN A 149 0.89 10.06 -23.23
C ASN A 149 -0.13 11.21 -23.40
N ASP A 150 0.19 12.34 -22.79
CA ASP A 150 -0.60 13.58 -22.71
C ASP A 150 -2.07 13.40 -22.30
N THR A 151 -2.34 12.35 -21.52
CA THR A 151 -3.69 11.96 -21.12
C THR A 151 -3.85 11.90 -19.60
N ILE A 152 -5.07 12.17 -19.14
CA ILE A 152 -5.56 11.82 -17.80
C ILE A 152 -6.74 10.89 -17.98
N SER A 153 -6.70 9.71 -17.37
CA SER A 153 -7.77 8.73 -17.46
C SER A 153 -8.29 8.34 -16.08
N VAL A 154 -9.59 8.02 -16.01
CA VAL A 154 -10.19 7.49 -14.79
C VAL A 154 -9.80 6.03 -14.66
N ASN A 155 -9.12 5.71 -13.55
CA ASN A 155 -8.74 4.34 -13.23
C ASN A 155 -9.92 3.58 -12.62
N SER A 156 -10.65 4.21 -11.69
CA SER A 156 -11.78 3.61 -10.98
C SER A 156 -12.64 4.70 -10.33
N ILE A 157 -13.94 4.40 -10.20
CA ILE A 157 -14.93 5.29 -9.57
C ILE A 157 -15.61 4.51 -8.46
N SER A 158 -15.22 4.78 -7.21
CA SER A 158 -15.81 4.19 -5.99
C SER A 158 -15.64 2.68 -5.79
N ASP A 159 -15.13 1.95 -6.78
CA ASP A 159 -14.95 0.50 -6.80
C ASP A 159 -13.49 0.05 -6.60
N HIS A 160 -12.57 1.00 -6.39
CA HIS A 160 -11.17 0.68 -6.18
C HIS A 160 -10.94 -0.15 -4.90
N ASN A 161 -10.21 -1.27 -5.01
CA ASN A 161 -9.96 -2.20 -3.89
C ASN A 161 -9.36 -1.55 -2.63
N GLN A 162 -8.59 -0.47 -2.79
CA GLN A 162 -8.00 0.25 -1.65
C GLN A 162 -9.01 1.10 -0.86
N LYS A 163 -10.24 1.31 -1.34
CA LYS A 163 -11.32 1.91 -0.54
C LYS A 163 -11.57 1.09 0.72
N ALA A 164 -11.84 -0.21 0.56
CA ALA A 164 -12.09 -1.12 1.68
C ALA A 164 -10.88 -1.19 2.63
N GLU A 165 -9.66 -1.10 2.07
CA GLU A 165 -8.44 -1.05 2.86
C GLU A 165 -8.40 0.19 3.78
N ILE A 166 -8.68 1.38 3.26
CA ILE A 166 -8.72 2.62 4.04
C ILE A 166 -9.78 2.53 5.14
N GLU A 167 -11.01 2.12 4.79
CA GLU A 167 -12.13 2.00 5.73
C GLU A 167 -11.81 1.01 6.87
N GLU A 168 -11.27 -0.17 6.54
CA GLU A 168 -10.92 -1.18 7.54
C GLU A 168 -9.77 -0.71 8.45
N GLN A 169 -8.67 -0.18 7.89
CA GLN A 169 -7.53 0.20 8.72
C GLN A 169 -7.85 1.36 9.65
N MET A 170 -8.70 2.30 9.22
CA MET A 170 -9.17 3.38 10.08
C MET A 170 -10.12 2.88 11.16
N LYS A 171 -10.99 1.91 10.86
CA LYS A 171 -11.80 1.20 11.87
C LYS A 171 -10.93 0.48 12.90
N VAL A 172 -9.93 -0.26 12.45
CA VAL A 172 -9.00 -0.98 13.33
C VAL A 172 -8.26 0.00 14.24
N ARG A 173 -7.76 1.12 13.70
CA ARG A 173 -6.89 2.06 14.40
C ARG A 173 -7.62 2.99 15.37
N TYR A 174 -8.75 3.57 14.95
CA TYR A 174 -9.44 4.65 15.65
C TYR A 174 -10.82 4.26 16.17
N LYS A 175 -11.29 3.03 15.90
CA LYS A 175 -12.63 2.56 16.30
C LYS A 175 -13.74 3.45 15.74
N THR A 176 -13.53 3.94 14.52
CA THR A 176 -14.48 4.74 13.73
C THR A 176 -14.82 4.02 12.44
N GLU A 177 -16.02 4.19 11.91
CA GLU A 177 -16.41 3.56 10.63
C GLU A 177 -16.58 4.62 9.54
N PRO A 178 -15.48 5.17 8.99
CA PRO A 178 -15.59 6.12 7.89
C PRO A 178 -16.19 5.42 6.67
N LYS A 179 -17.08 6.11 5.97
CA LYS A 179 -17.55 5.77 4.63
C LYS A 179 -16.96 6.76 3.67
N LEU A 180 -16.33 6.28 2.61
CA LEU A 180 -15.66 7.16 1.65
C LEU A 180 -15.97 6.83 0.20
N VAL A 181 -15.78 7.85 -0.63
CA VAL A 181 -15.68 7.73 -2.08
C VAL A 181 -14.22 7.89 -2.46
N LEU A 182 -13.68 6.94 -3.22
CA LEU A 182 -12.35 7.02 -3.81
C LEU A 182 -12.50 7.02 -5.33
N THR A 183 -12.13 8.14 -5.95
CA THR A 183 -11.97 8.23 -7.41
C THR A 183 -10.48 8.29 -7.69
N ALA A 184 -9.99 7.31 -8.45
CA ALA A 184 -8.58 7.22 -8.81
C ALA A 184 -8.39 7.59 -10.28
N TYR A 185 -7.32 8.34 -10.56
CA TYR A 185 -6.94 8.78 -11.90
C TYR A 185 -5.51 8.33 -12.19
N ASN A 186 -5.28 7.90 -13.42
CA ASN A 186 -3.94 7.76 -13.99
C ASN A 186 -3.57 9.10 -14.65
N VAL A 187 -2.37 9.60 -14.37
CA VAL A 187 -1.82 10.81 -14.99
C VAL A 187 -0.53 10.50 -15.72
N ASN A 188 -0.22 11.25 -16.79
CA ASN A 188 1.01 11.10 -17.59
C ASN A 188 2.28 11.56 -16.84
N VAL A 189 2.64 10.84 -15.78
CA VAL A 189 3.94 10.90 -15.11
C VAL A 189 4.34 9.48 -14.69
N ASP A 190 5.64 9.20 -14.62
CA ASP A 190 6.11 7.87 -14.23
C ASP A 190 5.73 7.51 -12.79
N ARG A 191 5.88 8.47 -11.86
CA ARG A 191 5.77 8.26 -10.41
C ARG A 191 5.12 9.44 -9.72
N GLY A 192 4.57 9.15 -8.54
CA GLY A 192 3.95 10.13 -7.65
C GLY A 192 2.47 9.84 -7.44
N ILE A 193 1.97 10.23 -6.27
CA ILE A 193 0.54 10.23 -5.95
C ILE A 193 0.22 11.57 -5.32
N LEU A 194 -0.77 12.27 -5.89
CA LEU A 194 -1.38 13.44 -5.29
C LEU A 194 -2.80 13.08 -4.87
N THR A 195 -3.09 13.22 -3.59
CA THR A 195 -4.41 12.91 -3.03
C THR A 195 -5.04 14.16 -2.46
N THR A 196 -6.18 14.56 -3.02
CA THR A 196 -7.04 15.62 -2.49
C THR A 196 -8.16 14.98 -1.70
N ILE A 197 -8.30 15.38 -0.44
CA ILE A 197 -9.32 14.85 0.47
C ILE A 197 -10.22 16.00 0.89
N SER A 198 -11.51 15.86 0.63
CA SER A 198 -12.53 16.76 1.17
C SER A 198 -13.40 16.00 2.16
N ALA A 199 -13.64 16.60 3.32
CA ALA A 199 -14.52 16.09 4.35
C ALA A 199 -15.15 17.27 5.10
N LYS A 200 -16.38 17.10 5.58
CA LYS A 200 -17.08 18.11 6.36
C LYS A 200 -16.58 18.08 7.79
N LEU A 201 -16.10 19.24 8.27
CA LEU A 201 -15.72 19.41 9.66
C LEU A 201 -16.96 19.45 10.56
N ASN A 202 -16.89 18.81 11.73
CA ASN A 202 -17.94 18.88 12.74
C ASN A 202 -17.68 19.97 13.81
N ILE A 203 -16.50 20.60 13.75
CA ILE A 203 -16.07 21.69 14.64
C ILE A 203 -15.46 22.79 13.78
N SER A 204 -15.67 24.06 14.17
CA SER A 204 -15.06 25.19 13.47
C SER A 204 -13.56 25.31 13.82
N PHE A 205 -12.73 25.40 12.79
CA PHE A 205 -11.30 25.65 12.91
C PHE A 205 -10.89 26.80 12.00
N THR A 206 -9.98 27.64 12.47
CA THR A 206 -9.11 28.42 11.59
C THR A 206 -8.11 27.49 10.90
N LYS A 207 -7.59 27.91 9.74
CA LYS A 207 -6.52 27.20 9.03
C LYS A 207 -5.34 26.87 9.94
N ASP A 208 -4.89 27.83 10.75
CA ASP A 208 -3.71 27.67 11.61
C ASP A 208 -3.94 26.69 12.76
N GLN A 209 -5.14 26.70 13.36
CA GLN A 209 -5.51 25.70 14.36
C GLN A 209 -5.48 24.28 13.76
N LEU A 210 -6.02 24.10 12.55
CA LEU A 210 -6.02 22.80 11.89
C LEU A 210 -4.59 22.35 11.56
N LEU A 211 -3.78 23.24 10.96
CA LEU A 211 -2.36 22.95 10.67
C LEU A 211 -1.57 22.59 11.94
N SER A 212 -1.84 23.26 13.07
CA SER A 212 -1.21 22.92 14.35
C SER A 212 -1.56 21.51 14.82
N LYS A 213 -2.78 21.02 14.56
CA LYS A 213 -3.18 19.64 14.91
C LYS A 213 -2.43 18.62 14.06
N TYR A 214 -2.25 18.88 12.77
CA TYR A 214 -1.44 18.04 11.89
C TYR A 214 0.03 18.01 12.32
N ARG A 215 0.63 19.18 12.58
CA ARG A 215 2.03 19.27 13.05
C ARG A 215 2.23 18.54 14.38
N GLY A 216 1.30 18.69 15.32
CA GLY A 216 1.37 17.99 16.61
C GLY A 216 1.18 16.48 16.50
N PHE A 217 0.43 16.00 15.50
CA PHE A 217 0.26 14.57 15.25
C PHE A 217 1.53 13.93 14.66
N TYR A 218 2.20 14.63 13.74
CA TYR A 218 3.34 14.12 12.96
C TYR A 218 4.72 14.56 13.45
N LYS A 219 4.79 15.18 14.63
CA LYS A 219 6.07 15.48 15.29
C LYS A 219 6.73 14.18 15.77
#